data_AF-A0A964IFI6-F1
#
_entry.id   AF-A0A964IFI6-F1
#
_cell.length_a   1.000
_cell.length_b   1.000
_cell.length_c   1.000
_cell.angle_alpha   90.00
_cell.angle_beta   90.00
_cell.angle_gamma   90.00
#
_symmetry.space_group_name_H-M   'P 1'
#
loop_
_entity.id
_entity.type
_entity.pdbx_description
1 polymer ?
#
loop_
_entity_poly.entity_id
_entity_poly.type
_entity_poly.pdbx_seq_one_letter_code
_entity_poly.pdbx_strand_id
1 'polypeptide(L)' 'MEEARTLTERLDRIDTMRRADAGPAELLGELRSLLHEAEIWTRAEGGHRSGVAVSDLRDALAREPVRGAA' A
#
# COMPACT_ATOMS: atom_id res chain seq x y z
N MET A 1 7.93 15.65 9.28
CA MET A 1 7.56 14.98 10.57
C MET A 1 6.09 14.59 10.62
N GLU A 2 5.23 15.23 9.82
CA GLU A 2 3.82 14.88 9.66
C GLU A 2 3.66 13.61 8.80
N GLU A 3 4.52 13.43 7.78
CA GLU A 3 4.49 12.31 6.84
C GLU A 3 4.74 10.96 7.55
N ALA A 4 5.68 10.94 8.51
CA ALA A 4 5.97 9.74 9.30
C ALA A 4 4.80 9.35 10.22
N ARG A 5 4.04 10.34 10.72
CA ARG A 5 2.85 10.10 11.53
C ARG A 5 1.72 9.55 10.67
N THR A 6 1.47 10.15 9.50
CA THR A 6 0.45 9.67 8.55
C THR A 6 0.73 8.24 8.09
N LEU A 7 1.99 7.89 7.82
CA LEU A 7 2.38 6.53 7.48
C LEU A 7 2.07 5.55 8.62
N THR A 8 2.42 5.92 9.86
CA THR A 8 2.18 5.09 11.05
C THR A 8 0.68 4.85 11.28
N GLU A 9 -0.16 5.88 11.15
CA GLU A 9 -1.61 5.77 11.29
C GLU A 9 -2.23 4.83 10.25
N ARG A 10 -1.70 4.81 9.02
CA ARG A 10 -2.19 3.90 7.97
C ARG A 10 -1.74 2.46 8.17
N LEU A 11 -0.52 2.25 8.67
CA LEU A 11 -0.05 0.90 9.05
C LEU A 11 -0.91 0.32 10.18
N ASP A 12 -1.24 1.14 11.18
CA ASP A 12 -2.09 0.71 12.29
C ASP A 12 -3.53 0.40 11.84
N ARG A 13 -4.02 1.11 10.81
CA ARG A 13 -5.29 0.78 10.13
C ARG A 13 -5.24 -0.58 9.44
N ILE A 14 -4.17 -0.90 8.71
CA ILE A 14 -4.00 -2.23 8.10
C ILE A 14 -3.99 -3.32 9.18
N ASP A 15 -3.24 -3.11 10.26
CA ASP A 15 -3.18 -4.09 11.34
C ASP A 15 -4.51 -4.23 12.07
N THR A 16 -5.32 -3.17 12.13
CA THR A 16 -6.70 -3.22 12.61
C THR A 16 -7.59 -4.04 11.67
N MET A 17 -7.50 -3.82 10.36
CA MET A 17 -8.25 -4.59 9.36
C MET A 17 -7.88 -6.08 9.36
N ARG A 18 -6.59 -6.40 9.47
CA ARG A 18 -6.12 -7.79 9.61
C ARG A 18 -6.67 -8.46 10.87
N ARG A 19 -6.68 -7.73 12.00
CA ARG A 19 -7.25 -8.21 13.27
C ARG A 19 -8.78 -8.38 13.20
N ALA A 20 -9.45 -7.60 12.36
CA ALA A 20 -10.89 -7.67 12.13
C ALA A 20 -11.29 -8.75 11.09
N ASP A 21 -10.35 -9.57 10.63
CA ASP A 21 -10.55 -10.56 9.55
C ASP A 21 -11.14 -9.93 8.27
N ALA A 22 -10.70 -8.71 7.95
CA ALA A 22 -11.11 -8.00 6.75
C ALA A 22 -10.83 -8.86 5.50
N GLY A 23 -11.79 -8.88 4.59
CA GLY A 23 -11.71 -9.72 3.39
C GLY A 23 -10.47 -9.36 2.55
N PRO A 24 -9.90 -10.32 1.79
CA PRO A 24 -8.72 -10.08 0.96
C PRO A 24 -8.83 -8.87 0.03
N ALA A 25 -10.04 -8.60 -0.50
CA ALA A 25 -10.32 -7.44 -1.33
C ALA A 25 -10.15 -6.10 -0.59
N GLU A 26 -10.54 -6.04 0.69
CA GLU A 26 -10.49 -4.84 1.51
C GLU A 26 -9.03 -4.50 1.87
N LEU A 27 -8.26 -5.51 2.27
CA LEU A 27 -6.82 -5.38 2.52
C LEU A 27 -6.04 -4.97 1.26
N LEU A 28 -6.36 -5.56 0.10
CA LEU A 28 -5.76 -5.17 -1.18
C LEU A 28 -6.11 -3.73 -1.58
N GLY A 29 -7.31 -3.26 -1.26
CA GLY A 29 -7.73 -1.87 -1.47
C GLY A 29 -6.84 -0.88 -0.72
N GLU A 30 -6.60 -1.13 0.57
CA GLU A 30 -5.72 -0.27 1.37
C GLU A 30 -4.26 -0.32 0.91
N LEU A 31 -3.73 -1.51 0.56
CA LEU A 31 -2.37 -1.64 0.04
C LEU A 31 -2.18 -0.88 -1.28
N ARG A 32 -3.17 -0.88 -2.17
CA ARG A 32 -3.15 -0.08 -3.41
C ARG A 32 -3.16 1.42 -3.12
N SER A 33 -3.93 1.85 -2.11
CA SER A 33 -3.98 3.25 -1.69
C SER A 33 -2.64 3.74 -1.12
N LEU A 34 -1.93 2.90 -0.36
CA LEU A 34 -0.58 3.18 0.13
C LEU A 34 0.45 3.24 -0.98
N LEU A 35 0.38 2.31 -1.94
CA LEU A 35 1.25 2.34 -3.10
C LEU A 35 1.08 3.64 -3.90
N HIS A 36 -0.15 4.09 -4.12
CA HIS A 36 -0.41 5.33 -4.86
C HIS A 36 0.24 6.56 -4.19
N GLU A 37 0.17 6.66 -2.87
CA GLU A 37 0.83 7.74 -2.13
C GLU A 37 2.36 7.63 -2.21
N ALA A 38 2.91 6.41 -2.13
CA ALA A 38 4.35 6.19 -2.31
C ALA A 38 4.85 6.56 -3.72
N GLU A 39 4.03 6.32 -4.75
CA GLU A 39 4.29 6.77 -6.13
C GLU A 39 4.32 8.29 -6.24
N ILE A 40 3.37 8.99 -5.61
CA ILE A 40 3.32 10.46 -5.59
C ILE A 40 4.56 11.02 -4.91
N TRP A 41 4.91 10.51 -3.72
CA TRP A 41 6.08 10.97 -2.99
C TRP A 41 7.38 10.68 -3.73
N THR A 42 7.49 9.49 -4.32
CA THR A 42 8.65 9.12 -5.13
C THR A 42 8.83 10.03 -6.35
N ARG A 43 7.74 10.45 -6.99
CA ARG A 43 7.79 11.42 -8.10
C ARG A 43 8.19 12.83 -7.63
N ALA A 44 7.78 13.23 -6.43
CA ALA A 44 8.03 14.56 -5.90
C ALA A 44 9.45 14.72 -5.33
N GLU A 45 9.93 13.73 -4.59
CA GLU A 45 11.13 13.85 -3.73
C GLU A 45 12.01 12.57 -3.73
N GLY A 46 11.59 11.51 -4.41
CA GLY A 46 12.24 10.20 -4.35
C GLY A 46 13.50 10.05 -5.20
N GLY A 47 14.48 9.31 -4.66
CA GLY A 47 15.66 8.86 -5.41
C GLY A 47 15.39 7.59 -6.22
N HIS A 48 16.29 7.26 -7.15
CA HIS A 48 16.17 6.10 -8.05
C HIS A 48 15.78 4.78 -7.35
N ARG A 49 16.30 4.53 -6.14
CA ARG A 49 15.96 3.33 -5.35
C ARG A 49 14.51 3.29 -4.86
N SER A 50 13.89 4.42 -4.52
CA SER A 50 12.47 4.43 -4.15
C SER A 50 11.59 4.20 -5.38
N GLY A 51 12.01 4.71 -6.54
CA GLY A 51 11.40 4.43 -7.84
C GLY A 51 11.30 2.94 -8.16
N VAL A 52 12.41 2.22 -8.01
CA VAL A 52 12.45 0.76 -8.27
C VAL A 52 11.55 0.01 -7.29
N ALA A 53 11.67 0.28 -5.98
CA ALA A 53 10.85 -0.41 -4.97
C ALA A 53 9.34 -0.20 -5.17
N VAL A 54 8.92 1.01 -5.54
CA VAL A 54 7.52 1.33 -5.84
C VAL A 54 7.05 0.62 -7.11
N SER A 55 7.89 0.58 -8.15
CA SER A 55 7.58 -0.15 -9.39
C SER A 55 7.40 -1.65 -9.14
N ASP A 56 8.28 -2.26 -8.36
CA ASP A 56 8.21 -3.69 -8.02
C ASP A 56 6.93 -4.01 -7.24
N LEU A 57 6.56 -3.16 -6.28
CA LEU A 57 5.34 -3.32 -5.49
C LEU A 57 4.07 -3.17 -6.35
N ARG A 58 4.06 -2.23 -7.29
CA ARG A 58 2.97 -2.08 -8.26
C ARG A 58 2.79 -3.33 -9.12
N ASP A 59 3.90 -3.87 -9.63
CA ASP A 59 3.86 -5.06 -10.48
C ASP A 59 3.42 -6.30 -9.68
N ALA A 60 3.77 -6.40 -8.39
CA ALA A 60 3.28 -7.46 -7.51
C ALA A 60 1.76 -7.37 -7.29
N LEU A 61 1.23 -6.19 -6.93
CA LEU A 61 -0.22 -5.99 -6.72
C LEU A 61 -1.03 -6.10 -8.02
N ALA A 62 -0.43 -5.86 -9.18
CA ALA A 62 -1.08 -6.05 -10.48
C ALA A 62 -1.22 -7.55 -10.86
N ARG A 63 -0.32 -8.41 -10.36
CA ARG A 63 -0.32 -9.85 -10.63
C ARG A 63 -1.28 -10.63 -9.73
N GLU A 64 -1.83 -10.01 -8.70
CA GLU A 64 -2.71 -10.67 -7.73
C GLU A 64 -4.18 -10.53 -8.16
N PRO A 65 -4.79 -11.57 -8.78
CA PRO A 65 -6.23 -11.57 -9.03
C PRO A 65 -6.95 -11.67 -7.70
N VAL A 66 -7.98 -10.84 -7.49
CA VAL A 66 -8.90 -10.94 -6.36
C VAL A 66 -9.64 -12.28 -6.44
N ARG A 67 -9.05 -13.35 -5.93
CA ARG A 67 -9.75 -14.61 -5.63
C ARG A 67 -10.20 -14.55 -4.17
N GLY A 68 -11.41 -14.07 -3.97
CA GLY A 68 -12.00 -13.95 -2.65
C GLY A 68 -13.42 -13.40 -2.68
N ALA A 69 -14.30 -14.05 -3.45
CA ALA A 69 -15.74 -13.96 -3.34
C ALA A 69 -16.36 -15.22 -3.97
N ALA A 70 -16.49 -16.27 -3.17
CA ALA A 70 -17.38 -17.41 -3.39
C ALA A 70 -17.95 -17.83 -2.04
#